data_AF-A0A2P2E6H0-F1
#
_entry.id   AF-A0A2P2E6H0-F1
#
_cell.length_a   1.000
_cell.length_b   1.000
_cell.length_c   1.000
_cell.angle_alpha   90.00
_cell.angle_beta   90.00
_cell.angle_gamma   90.00
#
_symmetry.space_group_name_H-M   'P 1'
#
loop_
_entity.id
_entity.type
_entity.pdbx_description
1 polymer ?
#
loop_
_entity_poly.entity_id
_entity_poly.type
_entity_poly.pdbx_seq_one_letter_code
_entity_poly.pdbx_strand_id
1 'polypeptide(L)'
;MSHPAPKTHRDRQRNATAELIVEAVGQCLENVELTELTFAQVAEKAGLGERTVYRHFPNKDALLDGWWRAHKAKLEQDQFPDTFEALQTFPLRAFPTFDSEAEVMRGAVLSPQGRAMTLARNADRKAAIRRAVVGELGPDVDDDTIQTVCASVQLLQSATAWLTMRDYWDLAGDQSGQIAQRAIRAIFDAARQGRL
;
A
#
# COMPACT_ATOMS: atom_id res chain seq x y z
N MET A 1 -25.35 23.32 7.93
CA MET A 1 -24.20 22.93 7.08
C MET A 1 -23.05 23.85 7.42
N SER A 2 -22.06 23.39 8.18
CA SER A 2 -20.92 24.23 8.58
C SER A 2 -19.86 24.22 7.47
N HIS A 3 -19.62 25.36 6.85
CA HIS A 3 -18.58 25.54 5.85
C HIS A 3 -17.21 25.55 6.57
N PRO A 4 -16.18 24.79 6.13
CA PRO A 4 -14.88 24.86 6.77
C PRO A 4 -14.28 26.26 6.59
N ALA A 5 -13.71 26.83 7.65
CA ALA A 5 -13.07 28.13 7.60
C ALA A 5 -11.93 28.15 6.56
N PRO A 6 -11.74 29.26 5.82
CA PRO A 6 -10.69 29.35 4.80
C PRO A 6 -9.29 29.24 5.43
N LYS A 7 -8.43 28.38 4.85
CA LYS A 7 -7.05 28.13 5.32
C LYS A 7 -6.23 29.42 5.32
N THR A 8 -5.60 29.72 6.46
CA THR A 8 -4.79 30.94 6.63
C THR A 8 -3.54 30.91 5.75
N HIS A 9 -2.92 32.08 5.49
CA HIS A 9 -1.65 32.15 4.75
C HIS A 9 -0.54 31.31 5.43
N ARG A 10 -0.53 31.26 6.76
CA ARG A 10 0.40 30.42 7.54
C ARG A 10 0.16 28.93 7.33
N ASP A 11 -1.10 28.49 7.26
CA ASP A 11 -1.44 27.09 6.96
C ASP A 11 -1.01 26.70 5.55
N ARG A 12 -1.20 27.59 4.57
CA ARG A 12 -0.74 27.37 3.19
C ARG A 12 0.78 27.26 3.09
N GLN A 13 1.51 28.17 3.73
CA GLN A 13 2.97 28.12 3.77
C GLN A 13 3.47 26.83 4.45
N ARG A 14 2.84 26.45 5.58
CA ARG A 14 3.21 25.23 6.32
C ARG A 14 2.96 23.97 5.49
N ASN A 15 1.86 23.91 4.75
CA ASN A 15 1.56 22.78 3.86
C ASN A 15 2.55 22.71 2.69
N ALA A 16 2.85 23.83 2.04
CA ALA A 16 3.83 23.87 0.95
C ALA A 16 5.22 23.41 1.41
N THR A 17 5.67 23.82 2.60
CA THR A 17 6.94 23.33 3.17
C THR A 17 6.89 21.84 3.50
N ALA A 18 5.77 21.34 4.02
CA ALA A 18 5.62 19.90 4.28
C ALA A 18 5.66 19.08 2.99
N GLU A 19 5.04 19.58 1.92
CA GLU A 19 5.06 18.96 0.58
C GLU A 19 6.48 18.91 0.00
N LEU A 20 7.26 20.01 0.10
CA LEU A 20 8.67 20.04 -0.32
C LEU A 20 9.53 19.04 0.44
N ILE A 21 9.36 18.94 1.76
CA ILE A 21 10.09 17.97 2.58
C ILE A 21 9.76 16.54 2.15
N VAL A 22 8.47 16.26 1.93
CA VAL A 22 8.00 14.95 1.48
C VAL A 22 8.56 14.62 0.09
N GLU A 23 8.54 15.55 -0.85
CA GLU A 23 9.15 15.34 -2.16
C GLU A 23 10.65 15.01 -2.06
N ALA A 24 11.38 15.74 -1.21
CA ALA A 24 12.79 15.49 -0.96
C ALA A 24 13.05 14.10 -0.36
N VAL A 25 12.18 13.59 0.52
CA VAL A 25 12.27 12.20 1.02
C VAL A 25 12.23 11.22 -0.13
N GLY A 26 11.29 11.37 -1.08
CA GLY A 26 11.18 10.50 -2.25
C GLY A 26 12.47 10.47 -3.08
N GLN A 27 13.05 11.64 -3.35
CA GLN A 27 14.27 11.75 -4.14
C GLN A 27 15.52 11.19 -3.41
N CYS A 28 15.55 11.26 -2.07
CA CYS A 28 16.62 10.61 -1.30
C CYS A 28 16.52 9.08 -1.41
N LEU A 29 15.31 8.54 -1.31
CA LEU A 29 15.04 7.10 -1.39
C LEU A 29 15.31 6.47 -2.77
N GLU A 30 15.58 7.27 -3.80
CA GLU A 30 16.09 6.78 -5.09
C GLU A 30 17.55 6.27 -4.98
N ASN A 31 18.31 6.75 -3.99
CA ASN A 31 19.76 6.54 -3.92
C ASN A 31 20.23 5.85 -2.63
N VAL A 32 19.40 5.83 -1.59
CA VAL A 32 19.73 5.23 -0.29
C VAL A 32 18.58 4.39 0.22
N GLU A 33 18.95 3.40 1.04
CA GLU A 33 17.98 2.57 1.74
C GLU A 33 17.15 3.39 2.74
N LEU A 34 15.91 2.96 2.99
CA LEU A 34 15.05 3.62 3.98
C LEU A 34 15.73 3.72 5.36
N THR A 35 16.48 2.69 5.74
CA THR A 35 17.24 2.62 7.00
C THR A 35 18.35 3.66 7.06
N GLU A 36 18.93 4.03 5.93
CA GLU A 36 20.05 4.99 5.80
C GLU A 36 19.58 6.44 5.66
N LEU A 37 18.30 6.68 5.36
CA LEU A 37 17.75 8.04 5.23
C LEU A 37 17.91 8.86 6.53
N THR A 38 18.52 10.04 6.43
CA THR A 38 18.73 10.98 7.54
C THR A 38 17.99 12.30 7.34
N PHE A 39 17.74 13.02 8.45
CA PHE A 39 17.17 14.37 8.41
C PHE A 39 18.07 15.37 7.68
N ALA A 40 19.39 15.24 7.82
CA ALA A 40 20.37 16.07 7.14
C ALA A 40 20.26 15.95 5.62
N GLN A 41 20.22 14.72 5.09
CA GLN A 41 20.05 14.47 3.65
C GLN A 41 18.74 15.06 3.12
N VAL A 42 17.64 14.87 3.86
CA VAL A 42 16.32 15.41 3.46
C VAL A 42 16.31 16.94 3.51
N ALA A 43 16.93 17.55 4.52
CA ALA A 43 17.03 18.99 4.65
C ALA A 43 17.85 19.59 3.50
N GLU A 44 19.02 19.02 3.22
CA GLU A 44 19.87 19.40 2.10
C GLU A 44 19.12 19.30 0.77
N LYS A 45 18.48 18.15 0.51
CA LYS A 45 17.72 17.90 -0.72
C LYS A 45 16.54 18.86 -0.89
N ALA A 46 15.87 19.22 0.20
CA ALA A 46 14.77 20.18 0.21
C ALA A 46 15.22 21.66 0.15
N GLY A 47 16.53 21.94 0.27
CA GLY A 47 17.04 23.31 0.41
C GLY A 47 16.61 23.99 1.72
N LEU A 48 16.43 23.20 2.79
CA LEU A 48 15.95 23.65 4.09
C LEU A 48 17.00 23.39 5.18
N GLY A 49 16.88 24.09 6.32
CA GLY A 49 17.64 23.72 7.52
C GLY A 49 16.99 22.55 8.27
N GLU A 50 17.79 21.67 8.89
CA GLU A 50 17.30 20.50 9.64
C GLU A 50 16.24 20.87 10.69
N ARG A 51 16.42 21.99 11.40
CA ARG A 51 15.43 22.48 12.39
C ARG A 51 14.05 22.74 11.78
N THR A 52 13.98 23.12 10.51
CA THR A 52 12.71 23.27 9.80
C THR A 52 12.10 21.91 9.49
N VAL A 53 12.89 20.92 9.07
CA VAL A 53 12.42 19.55 8.86
C VAL A 53 11.88 18.97 10.17
N TYR A 54 12.65 19.05 11.27
CA TYR A 54 12.23 18.60 12.61
C TYR A 54 10.95 19.28 13.12
N ARG A 55 10.72 20.55 12.79
CA ARG A 55 9.49 21.26 13.18
C ARG A 55 8.25 20.71 12.47
N HIS A 56 8.40 20.19 11.25
CA HIS A 56 7.30 19.59 10.48
C HIS A 56 7.16 18.10 10.78
N PHE A 57 8.28 17.41 10.98
CA PHE A 57 8.34 15.97 11.22
C PHE A 57 9.30 15.71 12.39
N PRO A 58 8.80 15.50 13.62
CA PRO A 58 9.66 15.47 14.81
C PRO A 58 10.58 14.24 14.89
N ASN A 59 10.32 13.20 14.12
CA ASN A 59 11.11 11.97 14.06
C ASN A 59 10.99 11.30 12.69
N LYS A 60 11.84 10.29 12.45
CA LYS A 60 11.92 9.56 11.17
C LYS A 60 10.57 8.91 10.81
N ASP A 61 9.90 8.32 11.79
CA ASP A 61 8.57 7.73 11.59
C ASP A 61 7.55 8.75 11.07
N ALA A 62 7.44 9.93 11.70
CA ALA A 62 6.52 10.98 11.27
C ALA A 62 6.85 11.51 9.86
N LEU A 63 8.13 11.58 9.52
CA LEU A 63 8.61 11.98 8.20
C LEU A 63 8.18 10.98 7.13
N LEU A 64 8.41 9.69 7.39
CA LEU A 64 8.00 8.60 6.51
C LEU A 64 6.48 8.50 6.38
N ASP A 65 5.73 8.79 7.44
CA ASP A 65 4.25 8.86 7.41
C ASP A 65 3.72 10.00 6.55
N GLY A 66 4.38 11.16 6.64
CA GLY A 66 4.09 12.30 5.76
C GLY A 66 4.28 11.92 4.31
N TRP A 67 5.41 11.29 4.01
CA TRP A 67 5.76 10.90 2.66
C TRP A 67 4.87 9.81 2.11
N TRP A 68 4.61 8.74 2.88
CA TRP A 68 3.77 7.63 2.45
C TRP A 68 2.33 8.05 2.16
N ARG A 69 1.78 9.01 2.93
CA ARG A 69 0.45 9.59 2.64
C ARG A 69 0.42 10.33 1.30
N ALA A 70 1.45 11.11 0.99
CA ALA A 70 1.53 11.81 -0.28
C ALA A 70 1.78 10.85 -1.46
N HIS A 71 2.63 9.84 -1.27
CA HIS A 71 2.93 8.83 -2.29
C HIS A 71 1.69 8.00 -2.65
N LYS A 72 0.93 7.52 -1.65
CA LYS A 72 -0.34 6.82 -1.91
C LYS A 72 -1.41 7.68 -2.57
N ALA A 73 -1.47 8.97 -2.27
CA ALA A 73 -2.40 9.88 -2.94
C ALA A 73 -2.09 9.99 -4.45
N LYS A 74 -0.81 9.87 -4.84
CA LYS A 74 -0.39 9.85 -6.26
C LYS A 74 -0.67 8.52 -6.96
N LEU A 75 -0.72 7.40 -6.22
CA LEU A 75 -0.93 6.06 -6.79
C LEU A 75 -2.41 5.72 -7.10
N GLU A 76 -3.35 6.66 -6.95
CA GLU A 76 -4.76 6.55 -7.39
C GLU A 76 -5.44 5.19 -7.10
N GLN A 77 -5.17 4.53 -5.96
CA GLN A 77 -5.95 3.37 -5.54
C GLN A 77 -7.31 3.81 -4.96
N ASP A 78 -8.14 4.46 -5.77
CA ASP A 78 -9.45 4.92 -5.32
C ASP A 78 -10.41 3.74 -5.10
N GLN A 79 -10.24 2.65 -5.86
CA GLN A 79 -11.12 1.47 -5.77
C GLN A 79 -10.33 0.17 -5.58
N PHE A 80 -10.78 -0.63 -4.62
CA PHE A 80 -10.30 -1.99 -4.44
C PHE A 80 -10.96 -2.91 -5.48
N PRO A 81 -10.24 -3.91 -6.01
CA PRO A 81 -10.82 -4.87 -6.95
C PRO A 81 -12.03 -5.57 -6.33
N ASP A 82 -13.17 -5.54 -7.02
CA ASP A 82 -14.44 -6.06 -6.54
C ASP A 82 -15.16 -7.01 -7.52
N THR A 83 -14.43 -7.55 -8.49
CA THR A 83 -14.83 -8.68 -9.33
C THR A 83 -13.77 -9.79 -9.29
N PHE A 84 -14.16 -11.04 -9.55
CA PHE A 84 -13.20 -12.16 -9.63
C PHE A 84 -12.08 -11.90 -10.65
N GLU A 85 -12.42 -11.34 -11.81
CA GLU A 85 -11.43 -10.95 -12.84
C GLU A 85 -10.46 -9.87 -12.32
N ALA A 86 -10.97 -8.83 -11.66
CA ALA A 86 -10.11 -7.79 -11.09
C ALA A 86 -9.21 -8.35 -9.97
N LEU A 87 -9.72 -9.28 -9.15
CA LEU A 87 -8.94 -9.92 -8.10
C LEU A 87 -7.81 -10.78 -8.68
N GLN A 88 -8.10 -11.65 -9.64
CA GLN A 88 -7.06 -12.54 -10.17
C GLN A 88 -6.01 -11.82 -11.02
N THR A 89 -6.35 -10.67 -11.62
CA THR A 89 -5.39 -9.90 -12.45
C THR A 89 -4.63 -8.84 -11.65
N PHE A 90 -5.08 -8.48 -10.44
CA PHE A 90 -4.42 -7.47 -9.61
C PHE A 90 -2.94 -7.77 -9.34
N PRO A 91 -2.51 -8.98 -8.92
CA PRO A 91 -1.10 -9.25 -8.65
C PRO A 91 -0.19 -9.08 -9.87
N LEU A 92 -0.70 -9.35 -11.08
CA LEU A 92 0.07 -9.20 -12.32
C LEU A 92 0.50 -7.76 -12.58
N ARG A 93 -0.28 -6.78 -12.12
CA ARG A 93 0.08 -5.36 -12.23
C ARG A 93 0.80 -4.85 -10.98
N ALA A 94 0.35 -5.28 -9.80
CA ALA A 94 0.78 -4.68 -8.55
C ALA A 94 2.22 -5.06 -8.18
N PHE A 95 2.60 -6.31 -8.38
CA PHE A 95 3.89 -6.80 -7.91
C PHE A 95 5.08 -6.27 -8.74
N PRO A 96 4.98 -6.09 -10.07
CA PRO A 96 6.01 -5.38 -10.83
C PRO A 96 6.18 -3.92 -10.38
N THR A 97 5.08 -3.22 -10.05
CA THR A 97 5.15 -1.88 -9.46
C THR A 97 5.82 -1.90 -8.09
N PHE A 98 5.54 -2.92 -7.27
CA PHE A 98 6.22 -3.06 -5.98
C PHE A 98 7.72 -3.29 -6.16
N ASP A 99 8.14 -4.04 -7.17
CA ASP A 99 9.56 -4.21 -7.50
C ASP A 99 10.24 -2.90 -7.94
N SER A 100 9.56 -2.08 -8.75
CA SER A 100 10.10 -0.78 -9.14
C SER A 100 10.24 0.19 -7.97
N GLU A 101 9.55 -0.07 -6.86
CA GLU A 101 9.55 0.71 -5.63
C GLU A 101 9.95 -0.16 -4.42
N ALA A 102 10.88 -1.10 -4.59
CA ALA A 102 11.07 -2.18 -3.63
C ALA A 102 11.38 -1.71 -2.21
N GLU A 103 12.28 -0.74 -2.04
CA GLU A 103 12.69 -0.29 -0.69
C GLU A 103 11.62 0.54 0.00
N VAL A 104 10.88 1.31 -0.80
CA VAL A 104 9.66 2.00 -0.38
C VAL A 104 8.62 1.01 0.15
N MET A 105 8.35 -0.03 -0.64
CA MET A 105 7.36 -1.05 -0.31
C MET A 105 7.79 -1.91 0.89
N ARG A 106 9.06 -2.31 0.95
CA ARG A 106 9.66 -3.02 2.10
C ARG A 106 9.47 -2.21 3.39
N GLY A 107 9.83 -0.92 3.34
CA GLY A 107 9.63 0.00 4.45
C GLY A 107 8.18 0.10 4.92
N ALA A 108 7.24 0.18 3.97
CA ALA A 108 5.81 0.23 4.27
C ALA A 108 5.27 -1.09 4.83
N VAL A 109 5.79 -2.24 4.39
CA VAL A 109 5.37 -3.56 4.88
C VAL A 109 5.88 -3.81 6.31
N LEU A 110 7.12 -3.42 6.61
CA LEU A 110 7.80 -3.78 7.87
C LEU A 110 7.61 -2.75 9.00
N SER A 111 7.16 -1.53 8.70
CA SER A 111 6.99 -0.48 9.73
C SER A 111 5.61 -0.52 10.43
N PRO A 112 5.54 -0.16 11.74
CA PRO A 112 4.26 -0.01 12.45
C PRO A 112 3.30 0.96 11.76
N GLN A 113 3.82 2.01 11.15
CA GLN A 113 3.03 3.05 10.53
C GLN A 113 2.50 2.64 9.16
N GLY A 114 3.32 1.97 8.34
CA GLY A 114 2.86 1.36 7.09
C GLY A 114 1.78 0.31 7.34
N ARG A 115 1.89 -0.46 8.44
CA ARG A 115 0.81 -1.33 8.94
C ARG A 115 -0.45 -0.54 9.30
N ALA A 116 -0.34 0.53 10.10
CA ALA A 116 -1.48 1.37 10.48
C ALA A 116 -2.20 1.95 9.25
N MET A 117 -1.46 2.41 8.25
CA MET A 117 -2.03 2.92 7.01
C MET A 117 -2.69 1.83 6.16
N THR A 118 -2.15 0.63 6.16
CA THR A 118 -2.80 -0.52 5.50
C THR A 118 -4.12 -0.87 6.20
N LEU A 119 -4.16 -0.81 7.53
CA LEU A 119 -5.36 -1.09 8.32
C LEU A 119 -6.46 -0.02 8.16
N ALA A 120 -6.09 1.23 7.93
CA ALA A 120 -7.02 2.35 7.82
C ALA A 120 -8.11 2.16 6.75
N ARG A 121 -7.80 1.45 5.66
CA ARG A 121 -8.75 1.14 4.57
C ARG A 121 -9.17 -0.32 4.51
N ASN A 122 -8.93 -1.08 5.59
CA ASN A 122 -9.16 -2.52 5.57
C ASN A 122 -10.66 -2.88 5.51
N ALA A 123 -11.54 -2.06 6.08
CA ALA A 123 -12.98 -2.26 5.97
C ALA A 123 -13.46 -2.18 4.51
N ASP A 124 -13.05 -1.13 3.78
CA ASP A 124 -13.39 -0.94 2.37
C ASP A 124 -12.85 -2.08 1.50
N ARG A 125 -11.60 -2.49 1.73
CA ARG A 125 -10.98 -3.63 1.04
C ARG A 125 -11.73 -4.94 1.30
N LYS A 126 -12.06 -5.24 2.57
CA LYS A 126 -12.85 -6.43 2.91
C LYS A 126 -14.21 -6.41 2.22
N ALA A 127 -14.88 -5.26 2.17
CA ALA A 127 -16.16 -5.13 1.50
C ALA A 127 -16.06 -5.37 -0.01
N ALA A 128 -15.05 -4.82 -0.68
CA ALA A 128 -14.79 -5.02 -2.11
C ALA A 128 -14.50 -6.50 -2.44
N ILE A 129 -13.58 -7.13 -1.69
CA ILE A 129 -13.26 -8.55 -1.89
C ILE A 129 -14.50 -9.41 -1.63
N ARG A 130 -15.28 -9.14 -0.58
CA ARG A 130 -16.52 -9.89 -0.30
C ARG A 130 -17.54 -9.75 -1.44
N ARG A 131 -17.70 -8.56 -2.01
CA ARG A 131 -18.58 -8.37 -3.19
C ARG A 131 -18.13 -9.24 -4.37
N ALA A 132 -16.83 -9.26 -4.65
CA ALA A 132 -16.27 -10.10 -5.71
C ALA A 132 -16.53 -11.59 -5.48
N VAL A 133 -16.32 -12.06 -4.24
CA VAL A 133 -16.50 -13.47 -3.87
C VAL A 133 -17.96 -13.89 -3.97
N VAL A 134 -18.89 -13.12 -3.39
CA VAL A 134 -20.33 -13.41 -3.46
C VAL A 134 -20.86 -13.30 -4.89
N GLY A 135 -20.40 -12.30 -5.65
CA GLY A 135 -20.79 -12.13 -7.05
C GLY A 135 -20.36 -13.29 -7.94
N GLU A 136 -19.22 -13.92 -7.62
CA GLU A 136 -18.67 -15.04 -8.38
C GLU A 136 -19.23 -16.41 -7.95
N LEU A 137 -19.40 -16.63 -6.64
CA LEU A 137 -19.83 -17.93 -6.09
C LEU A 137 -21.36 -18.07 -6.01
N GLY A 138 -22.09 -16.96 -6.13
CA GLY A 138 -23.55 -16.93 -6.01
C GLY A 138 -24.03 -16.63 -4.59
N PRO A 139 -25.35 -16.40 -4.42
CA PRO A 139 -25.92 -15.95 -3.15
C PRO A 139 -26.00 -17.03 -2.07
N ASP A 140 -25.94 -18.31 -2.45
CA ASP A 140 -26.16 -19.45 -1.54
C ASP A 140 -24.87 -19.97 -0.88
N VAL A 141 -23.72 -19.38 -1.18
CA VAL A 141 -22.45 -19.76 -0.56
C VAL A 141 -22.46 -19.45 0.94
N ASP A 142 -21.97 -20.38 1.75
CA ASP A 142 -21.94 -20.22 3.19
C ASP A 142 -20.88 -19.21 3.65
N ASP A 143 -21.06 -18.64 4.86
CA ASP A 143 -20.19 -17.59 5.37
C ASP A 143 -18.75 -18.06 5.64
N ASP A 144 -18.52 -19.34 5.92
CA ASP A 144 -17.18 -19.88 6.16
C ASP A 144 -16.38 -19.94 4.85
N THR A 145 -16.99 -20.45 3.79
CA THR A 145 -16.43 -20.41 2.43
C THR A 145 -16.13 -18.97 2.00
N ILE A 146 -17.06 -18.03 2.21
CA ILE A 146 -16.83 -16.62 1.87
C ILE A 146 -15.62 -16.08 2.63
N GLN A 147 -15.54 -16.34 3.95
CA GLN A 147 -14.45 -15.85 4.78
C GLN A 147 -13.10 -16.43 4.35
N THR A 148 -13.05 -17.74 4.09
CA THR A 148 -11.86 -18.46 3.65
C THR A 148 -11.33 -17.91 2.33
N VAL A 149 -12.19 -17.72 1.33
CA VAL A 149 -11.78 -17.13 0.03
C VAL A 149 -11.35 -15.67 0.22
N CYS A 150 -12.12 -14.85 0.94
CA CYS A 150 -11.79 -13.43 1.14
C CYS A 150 -10.43 -13.23 1.81
N ALA A 151 -10.17 -13.95 2.91
CA ALA A 151 -8.92 -13.83 3.65
C ALA A 151 -7.72 -14.30 2.83
N SER A 152 -7.88 -15.41 2.10
CA SER A 152 -6.84 -15.96 1.24
C SER A 152 -6.50 -15.02 0.08
N VAL A 153 -7.50 -14.45 -0.58
CA VAL A 153 -7.30 -13.47 -1.65
C VAL A 153 -6.56 -12.24 -1.12
N GLN A 154 -6.98 -11.69 0.02
CA GLN A 154 -6.31 -10.54 0.62
C GLN A 154 -4.84 -10.84 0.96
N LEU A 155 -4.54 -12.05 1.47
CA LEU A 155 -3.17 -12.49 1.71
C LEU A 155 -2.37 -12.58 0.41
N LEU A 156 -2.90 -13.26 -0.61
CA LEU A 156 -2.21 -13.53 -1.88
C LEU A 156 -1.93 -12.27 -2.71
N GLN A 157 -2.74 -11.22 -2.54
CA GLN A 157 -2.53 -9.92 -3.20
C GLN A 157 -1.70 -8.93 -2.35
N SER A 158 -1.30 -9.31 -1.14
CA SER A 158 -0.66 -8.39 -0.20
C SER A 158 0.79 -8.08 -0.60
N ALA A 159 1.24 -6.88 -0.23
CA ALA A 159 2.66 -6.54 -0.31
C ALA A 159 3.52 -7.46 0.58
N THR A 160 2.98 -8.05 1.65
CA THR A 160 3.66 -9.08 2.43
C THR A 160 3.88 -10.36 1.62
N ALA A 161 2.91 -10.80 0.82
CA ALA A 161 3.09 -11.97 -0.05
C ALA A 161 4.16 -11.71 -1.13
N TRP A 162 4.13 -10.53 -1.76
CA TRP A 162 5.21 -10.10 -2.67
C TRP A 162 6.57 -10.11 -1.96
N LEU A 163 6.69 -9.47 -0.80
CA LEU A 163 7.95 -9.38 -0.07
C LEU A 163 8.47 -10.76 0.34
N THR A 164 7.58 -11.66 0.76
CA THR A 164 7.95 -13.06 1.06
C THR A 164 8.49 -13.79 -0.17
N MET A 165 7.84 -13.65 -1.33
CA MET A 165 8.32 -14.29 -2.56
C MET A 165 9.64 -13.69 -3.06
N ARG A 166 9.83 -12.38 -2.88
CA ARG A 166 11.07 -11.71 -3.22
C ARG A 166 12.22 -12.15 -2.29
N ASP A 167 12.06 -12.01 -0.99
CA ASP A 167 13.17 -12.15 -0.03
C ASP A 167 13.55 -13.61 0.26
N TYR A 168 12.60 -14.55 0.16
CA TYR A 168 12.82 -15.94 0.54
C TYR A 168 12.87 -16.90 -0.65
N TRP A 169 12.47 -16.44 -1.84
CA TRP A 169 12.44 -17.25 -3.05
C TRP A 169 13.13 -16.59 -4.25
N ASP A 170 13.71 -15.39 -4.07
CA ASP A 170 14.42 -14.63 -5.11
C ASP A 170 13.57 -14.39 -6.37
N LEU A 171 12.25 -14.26 -6.21
CA LEU A 171 11.32 -14.10 -7.32
C LEU A 171 11.09 -12.64 -7.68
N ALA A 172 11.16 -12.33 -8.97
CA ALA A 172 10.75 -11.03 -9.50
C ALA A 172 9.23 -10.83 -9.39
N GLY A 173 8.79 -9.58 -9.44
CA GLY A 173 7.40 -9.15 -9.32
C GLY A 173 6.48 -9.80 -10.34
N ASP A 174 6.94 -9.96 -11.59
CA ASP A 174 6.18 -10.66 -12.64
C ASP A 174 5.92 -12.12 -12.27
N GLN A 175 6.96 -12.83 -11.81
CA GLN A 175 6.86 -14.24 -11.41
C GLN A 175 5.95 -14.41 -10.18
N SER A 176 6.15 -13.54 -9.19
CA SER A 176 5.35 -13.47 -7.97
C SER A 176 3.87 -13.20 -8.29
N GLY A 177 3.60 -12.29 -9.24
CA GLY A 177 2.25 -11.94 -9.66
C GLY A 177 1.55 -13.11 -10.33
N GLN A 178 2.25 -13.84 -11.20
CA GLN A 178 1.73 -15.05 -11.84
C GLN A 178 1.43 -16.17 -10.82
N ILE A 179 2.28 -16.33 -9.80
CA ILE A 179 2.06 -17.30 -8.72
C ILE A 179 0.80 -16.94 -7.92
N ALA A 180 0.69 -15.68 -7.48
CA ALA A 180 -0.47 -15.19 -6.75
C ALA A 180 -1.77 -15.32 -7.58
N GLN A 181 -1.74 -14.99 -8.87
CA GLN A 181 -2.88 -15.19 -9.76
C GLN A 181 -3.31 -16.66 -9.82
N ARG A 182 -2.37 -17.59 -10.03
CA ARG A 182 -2.67 -19.03 -10.08
C ARG A 182 -3.28 -19.52 -8.77
N ALA A 183 -2.74 -19.08 -7.63
CA ALA A 183 -3.27 -19.42 -6.31
C ALA A 183 -4.69 -18.86 -6.08
N ILE A 184 -4.95 -17.62 -6.50
CA ILE A 184 -6.29 -17.02 -6.43
C ILE A 184 -7.28 -17.83 -7.28
N ARG A 185 -6.92 -18.18 -8.52
CA ARG A 185 -7.79 -19.02 -9.37
C ARG A 185 -8.08 -20.37 -8.72
N ALA A 186 -7.06 -21.02 -8.16
CA ALA A 186 -7.19 -22.32 -7.52
C ALA A 186 -8.15 -22.30 -6.32
N ILE A 187 -8.14 -21.24 -5.50
CA ILE A 187 -9.05 -21.15 -4.34
C ILE A 187 -10.50 -20.89 -4.77
N PHE A 188 -10.72 -20.07 -5.80
CA PHE A 188 -12.06 -19.91 -6.38
C PHE A 188 -12.56 -21.21 -7.02
N ASP A 189 -11.70 -21.95 -7.73
CA ASP A 189 -12.08 -23.24 -8.32
C ASP A 189 -12.43 -24.29 -7.26
N ALA A 190 -11.70 -24.31 -6.14
CA ALA A 190 -12.03 -25.17 -5.00
C ALA A 190 -13.39 -24.78 -4.38
N ALA A 191 -13.65 -23.48 -4.21
CA ALA A 191 -14.92 -22.97 -3.68
C ALA A 191 -16.10 -23.34 -4.58
N ARG A 192 -16.00 -23.12 -5.90
CA ARG A 192 -17.04 -23.48 -6.89
C ARG A 192 -17.38 -24.97 -6.88
N GLN A 193 -16.44 -25.81 -6.47
CA GLN A 193 -16.60 -27.26 -6.43
C GLN A 193 -17.00 -27.79 -5.06
N GLY A 194 -17.23 -26.92 -4.06
CA GLY A 194 -17.56 -27.31 -2.69
C GLY A 194 -16.44 -28.08 -2.01
N ARG A 195 -15.18 -27.74 -2.30
CA ARG A 195 -13.97 -28.40 -1.77
C ARG A 195 -13.18 -27.56 -0.75
N LEU A 196 -13.77 -26.47 -0.25
CA LEU A 196 -13.22 -25.66 0.83
C LEU A 196 -13.83 -26.07 2.17
#